data_AF-A0A7S7EPR3-F1
#
_entry.id   AF-A0A7S7EPR3-F1
#
_cell.length_a   1.000
_cell.length_b   1.000
_cell.length_c   1.000
_cell.angle_alpha   90.00
_cell.angle_beta   90.00
_cell.angle_gamma   90.00
#
_symmetry.space_group_name_H-M   'P 1'
#
loop_
_entity.id
_entity.type
_entity.pdbx_description
1 polymer ?
#
loop_
_entity_poly.entity_id
_entity_poly.type
_entity_poly.pdbx_seq_one_letter_code
_entity_poly.pdbx_strand_id
1 'polypeptide(L)'
;MRKKHTAIFVLIVIIFLSLISIFISKPTDSYPPEITGGVLDLRDWSFEKDGMVTLKGEWTFYFNQFLTHSDFMSGNCPKPILVQVPSTRKSMAESKPFNENQYYGTLRLVVKLPDQWKPYGLKTNIILTSYQLYIDGRLSGEVGKVGTSRENSKPYYNILTTYFNPEQNEVELIYHTSDFWAQDSVITAPKLGLAQQISREQQIGLGRDLFLFGMLLIMGIYHVGLYFMRSKDPAPLYFAVFCLLFSLRMLLVGERFLPSRLELDFFLYGRVAYLCVFIGFTALCGFLYYTLEGLFPRWFLKAGTALGLVFGILMLWIPYYLADRMLMVYAAAGFALMGYSIIRLAVGVLRSYPFAQTVLLGFAMLGITFINDFVYQITLSNTPSLIPLGVIVFTFTQAYTLSARFSSAFTDAERLSVENQTILQELKLMNSNLESLVEERTSDLQKAFKEMEAMSKTDYLTKLPNRRFALAKIEQLKEAGKSFCIGLADIDYFKEINDRYGHMKGDEILIQIAGILQHSVGDSGFAGRWGGEEFLLLLEINELKAIQEKAESIRRSVEDYRYSDIEEHITITIGICLYAEDMSVSTMIAKADQYLYQGKAAGRNRCVIDGSVLQPAG
;
A
#
# COMPACT_ATOMS: atom_id res chain seq x y z
N MET A 1 8.35 13.77 18.72
CA MET A 1 7.68 12.44 18.66
C MET A 1 8.06 11.51 19.81
N ARG A 2 9.34 11.29 20.15
CA ARG A 2 9.75 10.36 21.24
C ARG A 2 9.00 10.54 22.57
N LYS A 3 8.86 11.77 23.10
CA LYS A 3 8.16 12.03 24.38
C LYS A 3 6.67 11.66 24.39
N LYS A 4 5.95 11.75 23.25
CA LYS A 4 4.51 11.41 23.17
C LYS A 4 4.28 9.89 23.19
N HIS A 5 5.16 9.12 22.55
CA HIS A 5 5.10 7.65 22.60
C HIS A 5 5.40 7.12 24.01
N THR A 6 6.30 7.78 24.76
CA THR A 6 6.61 7.40 26.15
C THR A 6 5.42 7.58 27.08
N ALA A 7 4.62 8.64 26.93
CA ALA A 7 3.44 8.88 27.78
C ALA A 7 2.34 7.83 27.57
N ILE A 8 2.05 7.46 26.32
CA ILE A 8 1.07 6.41 26.00
C ILE A 8 1.57 5.04 26.47
N PHE A 9 2.87 4.77 26.32
CA PHE A 9 3.50 3.56 26.84
C PHE A 9 3.35 3.45 28.36
N VAL A 10 3.65 4.53 29.09
CA VAL A 10 3.47 4.59 30.55
C VAL A 10 2.01 4.39 30.95
N LEU A 11 1.06 4.99 30.21
CA LEU A 11 -0.37 4.79 30.46
C LEU A 11 -0.79 3.33 30.27
N ILE A 12 -0.33 2.67 29.21
CA ILE A 12 -0.61 1.24 28.95
C ILE A 12 -0.03 0.37 30.07
N VAL A 13 1.18 0.68 30.54
CA VAL A 13 1.82 -0.04 31.67
C VAL A 13 1.05 0.21 32.98
N ILE A 14 0.58 1.42 33.25
CA ILE A 14 -0.23 1.73 34.44
C ILE A 14 -1.57 0.98 34.39
N ILE A 15 -2.27 1.01 33.25
CA ILE A 15 -3.51 0.25 33.05
C ILE A 15 -3.24 -1.23 33.27
N PHE A 16 -2.15 -1.76 32.71
CA PHE A 16 -1.76 -3.15 32.89
C PHE A 16 -1.49 -3.51 34.36
N LEU A 17 -0.70 -2.71 35.09
CA LEU A 17 -0.43 -2.92 36.51
C LEU A 17 -1.70 -2.82 37.36
N SER A 18 -2.62 -1.91 37.01
CA SER A 18 -3.93 -1.77 37.68
C SER A 18 -4.88 -2.93 37.39
N LEU A 19 -4.80 -3.54 36.20
CA LEU A 19 -5.56 -4.73 35.86
C LEU A 19 -4.96 -5.96 36.55
N ILE A 20 -3.63 -6.10 36.57
CA ILE A 20 -2.95 -7.19 37.29
C ILE A 20 -3.37 -7.23 38.76
N SER A 21 -3.48 -6.10 39.45
CA SER A 21 -3.87 -6.09 40.88
C SER A 21 -5.27 -6.66 41.13
N ILE A 22 -6.14 -6.70 40.12
CA ILE A 22 -7.45 -7.37 40.16
C ILE A 22 -7.29 -8.90 40.01
N PHE A 23 -6.26 -9.34 39.29
CA PHE A 23 -5.98 -10.77 39.04
C PHE A 23 -5.07 -11.40 40.09
N ILE A 24 -4.23 -10.62 40.78
CA ILE A 24 -3.48 -11.07 41.94
C ILE A 24 -4.46 -11.18 43.10
N SER A 25 -4.96 -12.40 43.33
CA SER A 25 -5.58 -12.73 44.60
C SER A 25 -4.54 -12.49 45.70
N LYS A 26 -4.91 -11.80 46.79
CA LYS A 26 -4.03 -11.75 47.97
C LYS A 26 -3.72 -13.20 48.35
N PRO A 27 -2.45 -13.61 48.40
CA PRO A 27 -2.13 -14.93 48.93
C PRO A 27 -2.68 -14.98 50.35
N THR A 28 -3.48 -15.99 50.64
CA THR A 28 -3.90 -16.29 52.01
C THR A 28 -2.68 -16.81 52.73
N ASP A 29 -2.34 -16.24 53.90
CA ASP A 29 -1.20 -16.69 54.71
C ASP A 29 -1.37 -18.14 55.21
N SER A 30 -2.60 -18.65 55.12
CA SER A 30 -3.01 -20.00 55.51
C SER A 30 -3.06 -20.94 54.30
N TYR A 31 -2.37 -22.08 54.38
CA TYR A 31 -2.52 -23.19 53.44
C TYR A 31 -3.63 -24.12 53.94
N PRO A 32 -4.57 -24.55 53.07
CA PRO A 32 -5.56 -25.53 53.48
C PRO A 32 -4.87 -26.85 53.84
N PRO A 33 -5.43 -27.61 54.80
CA PRO A 33 -4.92 -28.93 55.15
C PRO A 33 -4.95 -29.87 53.94
N GLU A 34 -3.98 -30.78 53.87
CA GLU A 34 -3.89 -31.75 52.78
C GLU A 34 -4.93 -32.86 52.92
N ILE A 35 -5.48 -33.29 51.78
CA ILE A 35 -6.37 -34.44 51.73
C ILE A 35 -5.53 -35.71 51.87
N THR A 36 -5.81 -36.50 52.90
CA THR A 36 -5.13 -37.77 53.18
C THR A 36 -6.14 -38.90 53.25
N GLY A 37 -5.90 -39.99 52.51
CA GLY A 37 -6.79 -41.15 52.51
C GLY A 37 -8.24 -40.88 52.10
N GLY A 38 -8.50 -39.87 51.26
CA GLY A 38 -9.84 -39.47 50.85
C GLY A 38 -10.65 -38.73 51.92
N VAL A 39 -9.99 -38.16 52.94
CA VAL A 39 -10.62 -37.32 53.96
C VAL A 39 -9.92 -35.97 54.02
N LEU A 40 -10.71 -34.90 54.08
CA LEU A 40 -10.26 -33.53 54.29
C LEU A 40 -10.88 -32.99 55.59
N ASP A 41 -10.05 -32.49 56.49
CA ASP A 41 -10.52 -31.90 57.75
C ASP A 41 -10.43 -30.37 57.73
N LEU A 42 -11.58 -29.71 57.59
CA LEU A 42 -11.70 -28.24 57.57
C LEU A 42 -12.36 -27.71 58.84
N ARG A 43 -12.46 -28.48 59.93
CA ARG A 43 -13.14 -28.03 61.16
C ARG A 43 -12.54 -26.74 61.73
N ASP A 44 -11.22 -26.56 61.60
CA ASP A 44 -10.49 -25.36 62.04
C ASP A 44 -10.33 -24.28 60.94
N TRP A 45 -10.90 -24.49 59.74
CA TRP A 45 -10.77 -23.57 58.61
C TRP A 45 -11.85 -22.48 58.64
N SER A 46 -11.46 -21.20 58.51
CA SER A 46 -12.41 -20.10 58.34
C SER A 46 -12.51 -19.70 56.87
N PHE A 47 -13.63 -20.05 56.22
CA PHE A 47 -13.86 -19.64 54.83
C PHE A 47 -13.95 -18.12 54.66
N GLU A 48 -14.37 -17.36 55.68
CA GLU A 48 -14.41 -15.91 55.65
C GLU A 48 -13.02 -15.27 55.66
N LYS A 49 -12.10 -15.83 56.46
CA LYS A 49 -10.76 -15.28 56.66
C LYS A 49 -9.76 -15.85 55.65
N ASP A 50 -9.77 -17.17 55.49
CA ASP A 50 -8.79 -17.94 54.74
C ASP A 50 -9.28 -18.29 53.31
N GLY A 51 -10.56 -18.06 53.01
CA GLY A 51 -11.11 -18.14 51.66
C GLY A 51 -11.49 -19.55 51.20
N MET A 52 -11.61 -19.70 49.88
CA MET A 52 -12.04 -20.95 49.23
C MET A 52 -10.92 -21.99 49.23
N VAL A 53 -11.28 -23.26 49.39
CA VAL A 53 -10.35 -24.39 49.39
C VAL A 53 -10.40 -25.10 48.05
N THR A 54 -9.24 -25.29 47.42
CA THR A 54 -9.13 -26.19 46.26
C THR A 54 -8.88 -27.59 46.79
N LEU A 55 -9.73 -28.55 46.44
CA LEU A 55 -9.74 -29.91 46.99
C LEU A 55 -8.64 -30.79 46.38
N LYS A 56 -7.38 -30.41 46.60
CA LYS A 56 -6.19 -31.10 46.10
C LYS A 56 -5.67 -32.13 47.10
N GLY A 57 -5.20 -33.27 46.59
CA GLY A 57 -4.56 -34.32 47.38
C GLY A 57 -5.08 -35.71 47.02
N GLU A 58 -4.99 -36.64 47.97
CA GLU A 58 -5.31 -38.06 47.74
C GLU A 58 -6.78 -38.35 47.91
N TRP A 59 -7.46 -38.64 46.81
CA TRP A 59 -8.85 -39.09 46.80
C TRP A 59 -8.95 -40.60 46.70
N THR A 60 -10.06 -41.16 47.17
CA THR A 60 -10.35 -42.59 46.97
C THR A 60 -11.06 -42.82 45.64
N PHE A 61 -10.57 -43.77 44.85
CA PHE A 61 -11.14 -44.16 43.57
C PHE A 61 -11.44 -45.65 43.54
N TYR A 62 -12.63 -46.00 43.04
CA TYR A 62 -13.10 -47.37 42.86
C TYR A 62 -13.33 -47.60 41.38
N PHE A 63 -12.41 -48.30 40.73
CA PHE A 63 -12.48 -48.55 39.29
C PHE A 63 -13.53 -49.59 38.95
N ASN A 64 -14.22 -49.37 37.82
CA ASN A 64 -15.24 -50.22 37.23
C ASN A 64 -16.42 -50.52 38.15
N GLN A 65 -16.74 -49.60 39.06
CA GLN A 65 -17.87 -49.72 39.99
C GLN A 65 -18.52 -48.37 40.22
N PHE A 66 -19.85 -48.36 40.33
CA PHE A 66 -20.62 -47.23 40.83
C PHE A 66 -21.13 -47.56 42.23
N LEU A 67 -20.51 -46.96 43.23
CA LEU A 67 -20.83 -47.11 44.64
C LEU A 67 -21.62 -45.90 45.14
N THR A 68 -22.68 -46.16 45.88
CA THR A 68 -23.59 -45.17 46.44
C THR A 68 -23.29 -44.88 47.90
N HIS A 69 -23.86 -43.81 48.45
CA HIS A 69 -23.76 -43.48 49.87
C HIS A 69 -24.15 -44.67 50.77
N SER A 70 -25.22 -45.40 50.43
CA SER A 70 -25.64 -46.58 51.17
C SER A 70 -24.63 -47.72 51.16
N ASP A 71 -23.88 -47.90 50.05
CA ASP A 71 -22.85 -48.94 49.97
C ASP A 71 -21.72 -48.63 50.96
N PHE A 72 -21.28 -47.37 51.04
CA PHE A 72 -20.25 -46.93 51.99
C PHE A 72 -20.70 -47.04 53.44
N MET A 73 -21.95 -46.71 53.74
CA MET A 73 -22.51 -46.85 55.09
C MET A 73 -22.67 -48.31 55.53
N SER A 74 -22.92 -49.22 54.58
CA SER A 74 -23.04 -50.65 54.86
C SER A 74 -21.69 -51.36 55.09
N GLY A 75 -20.56 -50.68 54.79
CA GLY A 75 -19.22 -51.25 54.87
C GLY A 75 -18.90 -52.28 53.78
N ASN A 76 -19.81 -52.52 52.82
CA ASN A 76 -19.65 -53.51 51.76
C ASN A 76 -18.93 -52.90 50.53
N CYS A 77 -17.74 -52.35 50.74
CA CYS A 77 -16.97 -51.70 49.69
C CYS A 77 -15.63 -52.44 49.44
N PRO A 78 -15.21 -52.58 48.17
CA PRO A 78 -13.88 -53.08 47.85
C PRO A 78 -12.80 -52.12 48.36
N LYS A 79 -11.54 -52.57 48.37
CA LYS A 79 -10.43 -51.71 48.80
C LYS A 79 -10.28 -50.53 47.83
N PRO A 80 -10.27 -49.27 48.32
CA PRO A 80 -10.07 -48.10 47.47
C PRO A 80 -8.64 -48.07 46.92
N ILE A 81 -8.49 -47.45 45.76
CA ILE A 81 -7.20 -47.02 45.22
C ILE A 81 -7.08 -45.52 45.45
N LEU A 82 -5.92 -45.08 45.95
CA LEU A 82 -5.65 -43.66 46.12
C LEU A 82 -5.19 -43.05 44.81
N VAL A 83 -5.86 -41.97 44.41
CA VAL A 83 -5.56 -41.20 43.20
C VAL A 83 -5.28 -39.76 43.60
N GLN A 84 -4.18 -39.22 43.12
CA GLN A 84 -3.84 -37.81 43.30
C GLN A 84 -4.73 -36.92 42.44
N VAL A 85 -5.40 -35.95 43.05
CA VAL A 85 -6.23 -34.94 42.39
C VAL A 85 -5.58 -33.56 42.58
N PRO A 86 -5.31 -32.78 41.52
CA PRO A 86 -5.60 -33.06 40.12
C PRO A 86 -4.77 -34.23 39.56
N SER A 87 -5.36 -34.97 38.62
CA SER A 87 -4.71 -36.07 37.93
C SER A 87 -4.59 -35.79 36.43
N THR A 88 -3.52 -36.32 35.84
CA THR A 88 -3.32 -36.39 34.40
C THR A 88 -3.30 -37.85 33.97
N ARG A 89 -3.35 -38.12 32.66
CA ARG A 89 -3.13 -39.47 32.13
C ARG A 89 -1.90 -40.17 32.71
N LYS A 90 -0.80 -39.43 32.91
CA LYS A 90 0.45 -39.98 33.44
C LYS A 90 0.31 -40.38 34.90
N SER A 91 -0.20 -39.50 35.76
CA SER A 91 -0.36 -39.81 37.19
C SER A 91 -1.45 -40.86 37.42
N MET A 92 -2.53 -40.83 36.63
CA MET A 92 -3.58 -41.85 36.70
C MET A 92 -3.06 -43.24 36.32
N ALA A 93 -2.12 -43.35 35.37
CA ALA A 93 -1.53 -44.62 34.99
C ALA A 93 -0.69 -45.26 36.10
N GLU A 94 -0.20 -44.48 37.07
CA GLU A 94 0.53 -44.99 38.24
C GLU A 94 -0.40 -45.62 39.28
N SER A 95 -1.64 -45.11 39.41
CA SER A 95 -2.65 -45.63 40.35
C SER A 95 -3.52 -46.74 39.75
N LYS A 96 -3.75 -46.75 38.43
CA LYS A 96 -4.68 -47.68 37.80
C LYS A 96 -4.21 -49.15 37.95
N PRO A 97 -5.13 -50.07 38.29
CA PRO A 97 -4.78 -51.49 38.39
C PRO A 97 -4.72 -52.20 37.02
N PHE A 98 -5.03 -51.50 35.93
CA PHE A 98 -5.10 -52.04 34.57
C PHE A 98 -4.62 -51.02 33.52
N ASN A 99 -4.32 -51.50 32.31
CA ASN A 99 -3.67 -50.71 31.26
C ASN A 99 -4.64 -49.91 30.38
N GLU A 100 -5.92 -50.25 30.39
CA GLU A 100 -6.95 -49.56 29.62
C GLU A 100 -7.11 -48.10 30.07
N ASN A 101 -7.28 -47.21 29.10
CA ASN A 101 -7.65 -45.80 29.35
C ASN A 101 -9.16 -45.58 29.15
N GLN A 102 -9.90 -46.67 29.08
CA GLN A 102 -11.35 -46.68 28.94
C GLN A 102 -11.92 -47.34 30.18
N TYR A 103 -12.55 -46.56 31.05
CA TYR A 103 -13.05 -47.04 32.32
C TYR A 103 -14.14 -46.14 32.86
N TYR A 104 -14.84 -46.65 33.87
CA TYR A 104 -15.73 -45.88 34.72
C TYR A 104 -15.35 -46.12 36.18
N GLY A 105 -15.94 -45.36 37.10
CA GLY A 105 -15.71 -45.61 38.51
C GLY A 105 -16.36 -44.59 39.42
N THR A 106 -16.13 -44.80 40.72
CA THR A 106 -16.54 -43.89 41.78
C THR A 106 -15.31 -43.20 42.36
N LEU A 107 -15.28 -41.88 42.29
CA LEU A 107 -14.31 -41.03 42.97
C LEU A 107 -15.00 -40.45 44.22
N ARG A 108 -14.40 -40.61 45.40
CA ARG A 108 -14.99 -40.23 46.69
C ARG A 108 -14.03 -39.41 47.55
N LEU A 109 -14.58 -38.38 48.17
CA LEU A 109 -13.96 -37.54 49.20
C LEU A 109 -14.95 -37.26 50.33
N VAL A 110 -14.48 -37.34 51.58
CA VAL A 110 -15.23 -36.89 52.75
C VAL A 110 -14.62 -35.59 53.25
N VAL A 111 -15.43 -34.55 53.44
CA VAL A 111 -15.01 -33.24 53.93
C VAL A 111 -15.64 -32.97 55.29
N LYS A 112 -14.82 -32.74 56.31
CA LYS A 112 -15.29 -32.33 57.64
C LYS A 112 -15.34 -30.80 57.69
N LEU A 113 -16.53 -30.24 57.80
CA LEU A 113 -16.79 -28.81 57.82
C LEU A 113 -16.79 -28.26 59.26
N PRO A 114 -16.57 -26.94 59.43
CA PRO A 114 -16.76 -26.26 60.72
C PRO A 114 -18.20 -26.42 61.23
N ASP A 115 -18.37 -26.34 62.56
CA ASP A 115 -19.68 -26.46 63.26
C ASP A 115 -20.70 -25.35 62.89
N GLN A 116 -20.37 -24.44 61.97
CA GLN A 116 -21.26 -23.39 61.48
C GLN A 116 -21.93 -23.79 60.17
N TRP A 117 -23.24 -24.00 60.24
CA TRP A 117 -24.05 -24.45 59.12
C TRP A 117 -24.35 -23.27 58.20
N LYS A 118 -23.47 -23.06 57.23
CA LYS A 118 -23.59 -22.04 56.18
C LYS A 118 -23.91 -22.70 54.84
N PRO A 119 -24.53 -21.98 53.90
CA PRO A 119 -24.66 -22.47 52.54
C PRO A 119 -23.28 -22.53 51.88
N TYR A 120 -22.90 -23.71 51.41
CA TYR A 120 -21.65 -23.94 50.68
C TYR A 120 -21.92 -24.06 49.18
N GLY A 121 -20.89 -23.76 48.40
CA GLY A 121 -20.87 -23.97 46.96
C GLY A 121 -19.70 -24.87 46.58
N LEU A 122 -19.89 -25.64 45.52
CA LEU A 122 -18.86 -26.46 44.91
C LEU A 122 -18.77 -26.12 43.42
N LYS A 123 -17.59 -25.69 42.98
CA LYS A 123 -17.27 -25.47 41.56
C LYS A 123 -16.40 -26.62 41.06
N THR A 124 -16.98 -27.46 40.21
CA THR A 124 -16.29 -28.58 39.55
C THR A 124 -16.06 -28.26 38.07
N ASN A 125 -14.88 -28.57 37.56
CA ASN A 125 -14.53 -28.36 36.16
C ASN A 125 -14.50 -29.71 35.40
N ILE A 126 -13.32 -30.26 35.12
CA ILE A 126 -13.18 -31.52 34.39
C ILE A 126 -13.01 -32.66 35.39
N ILE A 127 -13.91 -33.65 35.37
CA ILE A 127 -13.76 -34.94 36.05
C ILE A 127 -13.98 -36.02 34.99
N LEU A 128 -12.88 -36.48 34.39
CA LEU A 128 -12.90 -37.31 33.18
C LEU A 128 -13.80 -36.70 32.09
N THR A 129 -14.36 -37.54 31.20
CA THR A 129 -15.22 -37.08 30.10
C THR A 129 -16.69 -36.92 30.45
N SER A 130 -17.13 -37.46 31.59
CA SER A 130 -18.50 -37.35 32.07
C SER A 130 -18.56 -37.68 33.56
N TYR A 131 -19.46 -37.05 34.30
CA TYR A 131 -19.68 -37.35 35.71
C TYR A 131 -21.07 -36.97 36.22
N GLN A 132 -21.51 -37.68 37.25
CA GLN A 132 -22.63 -37.35 38.13
C GLN A 132 -22.07 -37.09 39.52
N LEU A 133 -22.43 -35.94 40.09
CA LEU A 133 -22.03 -35.53 41.43
C LEU A 133 -23.16 -35.78 42.41
N TYR A 134 -22.87 -36.55 43.45
CA TYR A 134 -23.73 -36.76 44.60
C TYR A 134 -23.10 -36.12 45.83
N ILE A 135 -23.92 -35.41 46.59
CA ILE A 135 -23.55 -34.80 47.87
C ILE A 135 -24.47 -35.41 48.91
N ASP A 136 -23.90 -36.09 49.91
CA ASP A 136 -24.64 -36.81 50.96
C ASP A 136 -25.72 -37.74 50.37
N GLY A 137 -25.35 -38.46 49.31
CA GLY A 137 -26.24 -39.38 48.58
C GLY A 137 -27.26 -38.74 47.64
N ARG A 138 -27.42 -37.41 47.62
CA ARG A 138 -28.34 -36.70 46.74
C ARG A 138 -27.66 -36.24 45.45
N LEU A 139 -28.24 -36.55 44.30
CA LEU A 139 -27.75 -36.10 42.99
C LEU A 139 -27.81 -34.56 42.92
N SER A 140 -26.64 -33.93 42.83
CA SER A 140 -26.46 -32.49 42.82
C SER A 140 -26.23 -31.92 41.41
N GLY A 141 -25.83 -32.76 40.45
CA GLY A 141 -25.71 -32.38 39.05
C GLY A 141 -25.02 -33.43 38.18
N GLU A 142 -25.16 -33.27 36.87
CA GLU A 142 -24.60 -34.17 35.87
C GLU A 142 -23.95 -33.38 34.73
N VAL A 143 -22.81 -33.87 34.24
CA VAL A 143 -22.10 -33.37 33.07
C VAL A 143 -21.84 -34.52 32.11
N GLY A 144 -22.36 -34.40 30.89
CA GLY A 144 -22.37 -35.50 29.92
C GLY A 144 -23.43 -36.54 30.28
N LYS A 145 -23.19 -37.80 29.88
CA LYS A 145 -23.95 -38.95 30.39
C LYS A 145 -22.97 -40.00 30.87
N VAL A 146 -23.07 -40.35 32.14
CA VAL A 146 -22.23 -41.39 32.74
C VAL A 146 -22.73 -42.76 32.32
N GLY A 147 -21.80 -43.65 31.96
CA GLY A 147 -22.11 -45.00 31.55
C GLY A 147 -21.05 -46.00 32.03
N THR A 148 -21.39 -47.28 31.94
CA THR A 148 -20.47 -48.41 32.21
C THR A 148 -19.76 -48.92 30.95
N SER A 149 -20.11 -48.37 29.79
CA SER A 149 -19.58 -48.73 28.48
C SER A 149 -19.56 -47.50 27.58
N ARG A 150 -18.95 -47.63 26.39
CA ARG A 150 -18.96 -46.57 25.38
C ARG A 150 -20.35 -46.27 24.82
N GLU A 151 -21.23 -47.27 24.74
CA GLU A 151 -22.56 -47.17 24.12
C GLU A 151 -23.55 -46.41 25.00
N ASN A 152 -23.42 -46.54 26.33
CA ASN A 152 -24.29 -45.88 27.31
C ASN A 152 -23.67 -44.62 27.92
N SER A 153 -22.53 -44.13 27.41
CA SER A 153 -21.91 -42.88 27.88
C SER A 153 -21.83 -41.82 26.79
N LYS A 154 -21.94 -40.55 27.19
CA LYS A 154 -21.81 -39.38 26.29
C LYS A 154 -20.82 -38.39 26.90
N PRO A 155 -19.71 -38.05 26.20
CA PRO A 155 -18.71 -37.16 26.75
C PRO A 155 -19.18 -35.71 26.69
N TYR A 156 -18.83 -34.93 27.70
CA TYR A 156 -19.04 -33.49 27.74
C TYR A 156 -18.12 -32.83 28.75
N TYR A 157 -17.56 -31.67 28.43
CA TYR A 157 -16.97 -30.79 29.44
C TYR A 157 -17.87 -29.60 29.70
N ASN A 158 -18.15 -29.35 30.97
CA ASN A 158 -18.86 -28.18 31.45
C ASN A 158 -18.28 -27.77 32.81
N ILE A 159 -18.55 -26.55 33.24
CA ILE A 159 -18.30 -26.14 34.63
C ILE A 159 -19.60 -26.34 35.40
N LEU A 160 -19.61 -27.29 36.33
CA LEU A 160 -20.74 -27.51 37.22
C LEU A 160 -20.53 -26.71 38.50
N THR A 161 -21.41 -25.73 38.73
CA THR A 161 -21.52 -25.05 40.02
C THR A 161 -22.78 -25.55 40.71
N THR A 162 -22.64 -26.10 41.91
CA THR A 162 -23.77 -26.52 42.76
C THR A 162 -23.67 -25.87 44.14
N TYR A 163 -24.80 -25.74 44.81
CA TYR A 163 -24.93 -25.14 46.12
C TYR A 163 -25.71 -26.07 47.03
N PHE A 164 -25.26 -26.22 48.26
CA PHE A 164 -25.86 -27.14 49.22
C PHE A 164 -25.75 -26.60 50.64
N ASN A 165 -26.68 -27.04 51.48
CA ASN A 165 -26.64 -26.80 52.91
C ASN A 165 -26.27 -28.12 53.59
N PRO A 166 -25.16 -28.18 54.33
CA PRO A 166 -24.75 -29.42 55.00
C PRO A 166 -25.77 -29.79 56.07
N GLU A 167 -26.19 -31.05 56.09
CA GLU A 167 -27.07 -31.60 57.13
C GLU A 167 -26.27 -32.14 58.33
N GLN A 168 -24.96 -32.31 58.15
CA GLN A 168 -24.00 -32.81 59.13
C GLN A 168 -22.65 -32.11 58.93
N ASN A 169 -21.78 -32.19 59.93
CA ASN A 169 -20.43 -31.64 59.82
C ASN A 169 -19.52 -32.49 58.93
N GLU A 170 -19.92 -33.68 58.51
CA GLU A 170 -19.21 -34.48 57.51
C GLU A 170 -20.04 -34.51 56.24
N VAL A 171 -19.46 -34.02 55.13
CA VAL A 171 -20.08 -34.00 53.82
C VAL A 171 -19.36 -34.98 52.91
N GLU A 172 -20.12 -35.88 52.31
CA GLU A 172 -19.59 -36.86 51.38
C GLU A 172 -19.80 -36.39 49.93
N LEU A 173 -18.70 -36.30 49.19
CA LEU A 173 -18.69 -36.02 47.77
C LEU A 173 -18.41 -37.32 47.00
N ILE A 174 -19.38 -37.75 46.20
CA ILE A 174 -19.27 -38.92 45.32
C ILE A 174 -19.41 -38.46 43.88
N TYR A 175 -18.41 -38.76 43.07
CA TYR A 175 -18.44 -38.61 41.62
C TYR A 175 -18.55 -40.00 40.99
N HIS A 176 -19.68 -40.30 40.35
CA HIS A 176 -19.75 -41.39 39.38
C HIS A 176 -19.24 -40.84 38.07
N THR A 177 -18.20 -41.46 37.49
CA THR A 177 -17.50 -40.87 36.35
C THR A 177 -17.16 -41.92 35.30
N SER A 178 -17.10 -41.51 34.03
CA SER A 178 -16.67 -42.38 32.94
C SER A 178 -15.80 -41.67 31.90
N ASP A 179 -14.79 -42.38 31.40
CA ASP A 179 -13.90 -41.99 30.30
C ASP A 179 -13.87 -43.11 29.26
N PHE A 180 -14.64 -42.97 28.18
CA PHE A 180 -14.63 -43.93 27.07
C PHE A 180 -14.20 -43.32 25.74
N TRP A 181 -14.21 -41.98 25.65
CA TRP A 181 -14.13 -41.25 24.39
C TRP A 181 -12.85 -40.44 24.23
N ALA A 182 -12.45 -39.64 25.22
CA ALA A 182 -11.28 -38.78 25.12
C ALA A 182 -9.99 -39.50 25.55
N GLN A 183 -10.08 -40.47 26.48
CA GLN A 183 -8.93 -41.22 27.00
C GLN A 183 -7.82 -40.31 27.56
N ASP A 184 -8.22 -39.13 28.05
CA ASP A 184 -7.36 -38.11 28.63
C ASP A 184 -7.10 -38.43 30.10
N SER A 185 -8.03 -39.13 30.77
CA SER A 185 -7.94 -39.50 32.19
C SER A 185 -7.60 -38.30 33.08
N VAL A 186 -8.16 -37.13 32.74
CA VAL A 186 -7.90 -35.86 33.44
C VAL A 186 -8.94 -35.65 34.53
N ILE A 187 -8.46 -35.32 35.73
CA ILE A 187 -9.31 -34.88 36.84
C ILE A 187 -8.74 -33.58 37.37
N THR A 188 -9.54 -32.51 37.34
CA THR A 188 -9.20 -31.23 37.95
C THR A 188 -9.75 -31.18 39.37
N ALA A 189 -9.02 -30.52 40.28
CA ALA A 189 -9.46 -30.39 41.67
C ALA A 189 -10.67 -29.44 41.76
N PRO A 190 -11.81 -29.88 42.32
CA PRO A 190 -12.94 -28.99 42.58
C PRO A 190 -12.58 -27.91 43.61
N LYS A 191 -13.31 -26.80 43.61
CA LYS A 191 -13.20 -25.75 44.63
C LYS A 191 -14.44 -25.74 45.52
N LEU A 192 -14.21 -25.71 46.83
CA LEU A 192 -15.22 -25.60 47.86
C LEU A 192 -15.10 -24.25 48.57
N GLY A 193 -16.23 -23.62 48.83
CA GLY A 193 -16.28 -22.37 49.58
C GLY A 193 -17.70 -22.02 49.99
N LEU A 194 -17.88 -20.85 50.59
CA LEU A 194 -19.23 -20.35 50.85
C LEU A 194 -19.95 -20.14 49.52
N ALA A 195 -21.27 -20.36 49.49
CA ALA A 195 -22.09 -20.24 48.28
C ALA A 195 -21.89 -18.87 47.58
N GLN A 196 -21.79 -17.78 48.36
CA GLN A 196 -21.54 -16.44 47.82
C GLN A 196 -20.15 -16.30 47.19
N GLN A 197 -19.11 -16.93 47.76
CA GLN A 197 -17.75 -16.88 47.22
C GLN A 197 -17.68 -17.59 45.86
N ILE A 198 -18.28 -18.78 45.78
CA ILE A 198 -18.32 -19.59 44.56
C ILE A 198 -19.14 -18.90 43.46
N SER A 199 -20.31 -18.35 43.82
CA SER A 199 -21.14 -17.57 42.89
C SER A 199 -20.40 -16.35 42.36
N ARG A 200 -19.69 -15.61 43.23
CA ARG A 200 -18.87 -14.46 42.83
C ARG A 200 -17.73 -14.86 41.90
N GLU A 201 -17.02 -15.96 42.16
CA GLU A 201 -15.96 -16.45 41.27
C GLU A 201 -16.52 -16.79 39.87
N GLN A 202 -17.66 -17.46 39.80
CA GLN A 202 -18.33 -17.77 38.54
C GLN A 202 -18.75 -16.50 37.78
N GLN A 203 -19.36 -15.52 38.46
CA GLN A 203 -19.77 -14.25 37.85
C GLN A 203 -18.58 -13.45 37.31
N ILE A 204 -17.46 -13.40 38.06
CA ILE A 204 -16.24 -12.73 37.62
C ILE A 204 -15.63 -13.45 36.41
N GLY A 205 -15.58 -14.78 36.43
CA GLY A 205 -15.10 -15.60 35.31
C GLY A 205 -15.91 -15.36 34.04
N LEU A 206 -17.24 -15.42 34.13
CA LEU A 206 -18.13 -15.18 33.01
C LEU A 206 -18.05 -13.73 32.51
N GLY A 207 -18.04 -12.76 33.41
CA GLY A 207 -17.92 -11.34 33.08
C GLY A 207 -16.62 -11.04 32.34
N ARG A 208 -15.50 -11.65 32.77
CA ARG A 208 -14.21 -11.55 32.09
C ARG A 208 -14.28 -12.10 30.66
N ASP A 209 -14.82 -13.31 30.48
CA ASP A 209 -14.86 -13.96 29.18
C ASP A 209 -15.77 -13.22 28.18
N LEU A 210 -16.93 -12.72 28.64
CA LEU A 210 -17.84 -11.91 27.82
C LEU A 210 -17.26 -10.53 27.49
N PHE A 211 -16.57 -9.88 28.43
CA PHE A 211 -15.88 -8.62 28.20
C PHE A 211 -14.80 -8.76 27.11
N LEU A 212 -13.95 -9.79 27.23
CA LEU A 212 -12.91 -10.08 26.22
C LEU A 212 -13.52 -10.41 24.86
N PHE A 213 -14.58 -11.22 24.84
CA PHE A 213 -15.29 -11.53 23.62
C PHE A 213 -15.79 -10.26 22.93
N GLY A 214 -16.48 -9.38 23.65
CA GLY A 214 -17.00 -8.12 23.11
C GLY A 214 -15.88 -7.21 22.58
N MET A 215 -14.83 -7.00 23.38
CA MET A 215 -13.67 -6.20 22.98
C MET A 215 -13.02 -6.75 21.70
N LEU A 216 -12.71 -8.04 21.65
CA LEU A 216 -12.03 -8.66 20.51
C LEU A 216 -12.93 -8.75 19.28
N LEU A 217 -14.24 -8.96 19.45
CA LEU A 217 -15.20 -8.94 18.34
C LEU A 217 -15.26 -7.56 17.69
N ILE A 218 -15.42 -6.49 18.48
CA ILE A 218 -15.44 -5.11 17.98
C ILE A 218 -14.12 -4.79 17.28
N MET A 219 -12.99 -5.14 17.91
CA MET A 219 -11.66 -4.93 17.34
C MET A 219 -11.47 -5.71 16.04
N GLY A 220 -11.95 -6.96 15.97
CA GLY A 220 -11.93 -7.77 14.77
C GLY A 220 -12.72 -7.14 13.62
N ILE A 221 -13.99 -6.81 13.87
CA ILE A 221 -14.87 -6.18 12.85
C ILE A 221 -14.31 -4.83 12.38
N TYR A 222 -13.82 -4.00 13.30
CA TYR A 222 -13.21 -2.72 12.97
C TYR A 222 -12.03 -2.89 12.00
N HIS A 223 -11.15 -3.87 12.24
CA HIS A 223 -9.99 -4.12 11.39
C HIS A 223 -10.34 -4.79 10.06
N VAL A 224 -11.42 -5.59 10.00
CA VAL A 224 -11.98 -6.02 8.71
C VAL A 224 -12.43 -4.80 7.89
N GLY A 225 -13.14 -3.85 8.53
CA GLY A 225 -13.54 -2.60 7.89
C GLY A 225 -12.35 -1.80 7.35
N LEU A 226 -11.30 -1.63 8.16
CA LEU A 226 -10.07 -0.96 7.73
C LEU A 226 -9.39 -1.65 6.54
N TYR A 227 -9.37 -2.99 6.53
CA TYR A 227 -8.84 -3.73 5.39
C TYR A 227 -9.65 -3.50 4.11
N PHE A 228 -10.99 -3.50 4.18
CA PHE A 228 -11.81 -3.20 3.01
C PHE A 228 -11.61 -1.77 2.47
N MET A 229 -11.40 -0.80 3.37
CA MET A 229 -11.06 0.56 2.96
C MET A 229 -9.67 0.67 2.32
N ARG A 230 -8.72 -0.21 2.70
CA ARG A 230 -7.35 -0.21 2.19
C ARG A 230 -6.81 -1.63 1.98
N SER A 231 -7.31 -2.30 0.95
CA SER A 231 -6.97 -3.70 0.65
C SER A 231 -5.50 -3.95 0.27
N LYS A 232 -4.72 -2.89 0.02
CA LYS A 232 -3.28 -2.96 -0.26
C LYS A 232 -2.43 -3.31 0.97
N ASP A 233 -2.91 -3.03 2.18
CA ASP A 233 -2.22 -3.39 3.42
C ASP A 233 -2.95 -4.58 4.07
N PRO A 234 -2.40 -5.80 4.06
CA PRO A 234 -3.04 -6.97 4.64
C PRO A 234 -2.86 -7.07 6.18
N ALA A 235 -2.01 -6.24 6.81
CA ALA A 235 -1.79 -6.31 8.26
C ALA A 235 -3.07 -6.20 9.11
N PRO A 236 -4.02 -5.27 8.83
CA PRO A 236 -5.29 -5.19 9.54
C PRO A 236 -6.12 -6.47 9.43
N LEU A 237 -6.13 -7.14 8.26
CA LEU A 237 -6.89 -8.37 8.07
C LEU A 237 -6.35 -9.52 8.93
N TYR A 238 -5.03 -9.69 8.96
CA TYR A 238 -4.41 -10.71 9.79
C TYR A 238 -4.67 -10.48 11.29
N PHE A 239 -4.61 -9.23 11.74
CA PHE A 239 -4.98 -8.88 13.11
C PHE A 239 -6.46 -9.13 13.39
N ALA A 240 -7.34 -8.80 12.45
CA ALA A 240 -8.77 -9.06 12.56
C ALA A 240 -9.09 -10.54 12.72
N VAL A 241 -8.49 -11.38 11.86
CA VAL A 241 -8.66 -12.85 11.93
C VAL A 241 -8.17 -13.39 13.26
N PHE A 242 -7.03 -12.91 13.77
CA PHE A 242 -6.55 -13.26 15.11
C PHE A 242 -7.59 -12.90 16.18
N CYS A 243 -8.08 -11.65 16.20
CA CYS A 243 -9.06 -11.19 17.18
C CYS A 243 -10.37 -11.99 17.13
N LEU A 244 -10.91 -12.27 15.94
CA LEU A 244 -12.16 -13.02 15.76
C LEU A 244 -12.03 -14.49 16.17
N LEU A 245 -10.92 -15.14 15.83
CA LEU A 245 -10.69 -16.53 16.24
C LEU A 245 -10.46 -16.64 17.76
N PHE A 246 -9.75 -15.67 18.32
CA PHE A 246 -9.50 -15.62 19.75
C PHE A 246 -10.78 -15.33 20.54
N SER A 247 -11.63 -14.41 20.07
CA SER A 247 -12.92 -14.11 20.69
C SER A 247 -13.84 -15.34 20.70
N LEU A 248 -13.92 -16.06 19.57
CA LEU A 248 -14.66 -17.32 19.49
C LEU A 248 -14.10 -18.36 20.47
N ARG A 249 -12.77 -18.51 20.52
CA ARG A 249 -12.12 -19.47 21.44
C ARG A 249 -12.44 -19.18 22.90
N MET A 250 -12.49 -17.91 23.32
CA MET A 250 -12.82 -17.56 24.72
C MET A 250 -14.20 -18.10 25.11
N LEU A 251 -15.20 -17.97 24.23
CA LEU A 251 -16.55 -18.48 24.51
C LEU A 251 -16.64 -20.02 24.51
N LEU A 252 -15.76 -20.69 23.77
CA LEU A 252 -15.71 -22.15 23.69
C LEU A 252 -15.00 -22.79 24.89
N VAL A 253 -13.89 -22.20 25.35
CA VAL A 253 -12.97 -22.86 26.28
C VAL A 253 -13.05 -22.34 27.72
N GLY A 254 -13.28 -21.03 27.93
CA GLY A 254 -13.20 -20.39 29.25
C GLY A 254 -14.22 -20.92 30.26
N GLU A 255 -15.28 -20.17 30.55
CA GLU A 255 -16.42 -20.69 31.32
C GLU A 255 -17.38 -21.55 30.46
N ARG A 256 -16.94 -21.97 29.26
CA ARG A 256 -17.69 -22.78 28.27
C ARG A 256 -19.10 -22.23 28.01
N PHE A 257 -19.20 -20.91 27.90
CA PHE A 257 -20.47 -20.19 27.74
C PHE A 257 -21.24 -20.63 26.49
N LEU A 258 -20.58 -20.71 25.33
CA LEU A 258 -21.26 -21.05 24.07
C LEU A 258 -21.65 -22.54 23.99
N PRO A 259 -20.77 -23.51 24.33
CA PRO A 259 -21.16 -24.91 24.37
C PRO A 259 -22.32 -25.18 25.32
N SER A 260 -22.28 -24.65 26.56
CA SER A 260 -23.34 -24.88 27.54
C SER A 260 -24.68 -24.26 27.14
N ARG A 261 -24.68 -23.10 26.47
CA ARG A 261 -25.92 -22.40 26.10
C ARG A 261 -26.62 -22.98 24.86
N LEU A 262 -25.85 -23.50 23.91
CA LEU A 262 -26.32 -24.02 22.62
C LEU A 262 -26.27 -25.56 22.53
N GLU A 263 -25.85 -26.24 23.61
CA GLU A 263 -25.69 -27.69 23.66
C GLU A 263 -24.85 -28.26 22.50
N LEU A 264 -23.74 -27.56 22.18
CA LEU A 264 -22.88 -27.94 21.07
C LEU A 264 -22.25 -29.32 21.28
N ASP A 265 -22.15 -30.12 20.23
CA ASP A 265 -21.48 -31.42 20.30
C ASP A 265 -20.03 -31.30 20.79
N PHE A 266 -19.64 -32.23 21.68
CA PHE A 266 -18.34 -32.26 22.35
C PHE A 266 -17.16 -32.24 21.37
N PHE A 267 -17.22 -33.07 20.34
CA PHE A 267 -16.13 -33.18 19.37
C PHE A 267 -16.10 -31.97 18.44
N LEU A 268 -17.28 -31.44 18.10
CA LEU A 268 -17.39 -30.27 17.25
C LEU A 268 -16.77 -29.03 17.90
N TYR A 269 -17.23 -28.65 19.10
CA TYR A 269 -16.74 -27.43 19.73
C TYR A 269 -15.26 -27.55 20.13
N GLY A 270 -14.83 -28.75 20.54
CA GLY A 270 -13.43 -29.05 20.82
C GLY A 270 -12.56 -28.85 19.58
N ARG A 271 -12.94 -29.40 18.43
CA ARG A 271 -12.23 -29.21 17.15
C ARG A 271 -12.15 -27.75 16.74
N VAL A 272 -13.26 -27.01 16.83
CA VAL A 272 -13.28 -25.57 16.54
C VAL A 272 -12.31 -24.83 17.46
N ALA A 273 -12.26 -25.17 18.75
CA ALA A 273 -11.33 -24.55 19.69
C ALA A 273 -9.85 -24.77 19.32
N TYR A 274 -9.45 -25.95 18.85
CA TYR A 274 -8.08 -26.20 18.35
C TYR A 274 -7.81 -25.46 17.04
N LEU A 275 -8.76 -25.46 16.09
CA LEU A 275 -8.63 -24.73 14.83
C LEU A 275 -8.42 -23.23 15.06
N CYS A 276 -9.10 -22.62 16.03
CA CYS A 276 -8.86 -21.23 16.41
C CYS A 276 -7.40 -20.97 16.83
N VAL A 277 -6.74 -21.93 17.48
CA VAL A 277 -5.31 -21.80 17.87
C VAL A 277 -4.41 -21.91 16.65
N PHE A 278 -4.63 -22.92 15.81
CA PHE A 278 -3.78 -23.20 14.64
C PHE A 278 -3.85 -22.06 13.61
N ILE A 279 -5.07 -21.63 13.28
CA ILE A 279 -5.30 -20.53 12.34
C ILE A 279 -4.94 -19.18 13.00
N GLY A 280 -5.25 -19.01 14.29
CA GLY A 280 -4.95 -17.77 15.02
C GLY A 280 -3.45 -17.46 15.10
N PHE A 281 -2.61 -18.47 15.35
CA PHE A 281 -1.16 -18.28 15.36
C PHE A 281 -0.58 -18.02 13.95
N THR A 282 -1.17 -18.63 12.92
CA THR A 282 -0.86 -18.27 11.52
C THR A 282 -1.18 -16.80 11.27
N ALA A 283 -2.34 -16.35 11.74
CA ALA A 283 -2.77 -14.98 11.60
C ALA A 283 -1.82 -14.01 12.32
N LEU A 284 -1.34 -14.39 13.50
CA LEU A 284 -0.33 -13.66 14.27
C LEU A 284 1.00 -13.54 13.52
N CYS A 285 1.48 -14.62 12.88
CA CYS A 285 2.70 -14.59 12.05
C CYS A 285 2.53 -13.66 10.83
N GLY A 286 1.37 -13.72 10.16
CA GLY A 286 1.02 -12.82 9.07
C GLY A 286 1.00 -11.36 9.51
N PHE A 287 0.36 -11.09 10.64
CA PHE A 287 0.31 -9.75 11.23
C PHE A 287 1.72 -9.19 11.48
N LEU A 288 2.62 -9.95 12.11
CA LEU A 288 4.00 -9.50 12.36
C LEU A 288 4.77 -9.22 11.06
N TYR A 289 4.64 -10.10 10.06
CA TYR A 289 5.31 -9.97 8.78
C TYR A 289 4.90 -8.70 8.02
N TYR A 290 3.60 -8.42 7.94
CA TYR A 290 3.08 -7.26 7.19
C TYR A 290 3.11 -5.95 7.99
N THR A 291 3.11 -6.01 9.32
CA THR A 291 3.21 -4.80 10.15
C THR A 291 4.61 -4.21 10.13
N LEU A 292 5.64 -5.05 10.18
CA LEU A 292 7.04 -4.65 10.23
C LEU A 292 7.77 -5.12 8.96
N GLU A 293 7.41 -4.48 7.84
CA GLU A 293 7.96 -4.81 6.52
C GLU A 293 9.51 -4.80 6.52
N GLY A 294 10.10 -5.86 5.97
CA GLY A 294 11.56 -6.05 5.93
C GLY A 294 12.18 -6.59 7.23
N LEU A 295 11.49 -6.54 8.37
CA LEU A 295 12.00 -7.09 9.63
C LEU A 295 11.85 -8.61 9.69
N PHE A 296 10.82 -9.19 9.08
CA PHE A 296 10.63 -10.64 9.05
C PHE A 296 10.90 -11.18 7.64
N PRO A 297 11.71 -12.26 7.50
CA PRO A 297 11.95 -12.88 6.21
C PRO A 297 10.72 -13.64 5.71
N ARG A 298 10.59 -13.80 4.39
CA ARG A 298 9.44 -14.51 3.77
C ARG A 298 9.26 -15.95 4.26
N TRP A 299 10.33 -16.64 4.63
CA TRP A 299 10.23 -18.01 5.15
C TRP A 299 9.45 -18.07 6.46
N PHE A 300 9.51 -17.02 7.29
CA PHE A 300 8.80 -16.98 8.58
C PHE A 300 7.28 -17.06 8.37
N LEU A 301 6.76 -16.28 7.43
CA LEU A 301 5.35 -16.34 7.05
C LEU A 301 4.99 -17.72 6.49
N LYS A 302 5.80 -18.25 5.56
CA LYS A 302 5.56 -19.57 4.97
C LYS A 302 5.56 -20.69 6.03
N ALA A 303 6.47 -20.63 7.00
CA ALA A 303 6.55 -21.60 8.08
C ALA A 303 5.32 -21.53 8.99
N GLY A 304 4.89 -20.33 9.40
CA GLY A 304 3.67 -20.14 10.17
C GLY A 304 2.43 -20.65 9.43
N THR A 305 2.29 -20.31 8.15
CA THR A 305 1.17 -20.77 7.31
C THR A 305 1.18 -22.28 7.09
N ALA A 306 2.35 -22.87 6.81
CA ALA A 306 2.46 -24.32 6.67
C ALA A 306 2.09 -25.04 7.97
N LEU A 307 2.56 -24.53 9.12
CA LEU A 307 2.24 -25.09 10.43
C LEU A 307 0.72 -25.05 10.70
N GLY A 308 0.07 -23.91 10.47
CA GLY A 308 -1.38 -23.78 10.66
C GLY A 308 -2.21 -24.63 9.68
N LEU A 309 -1.82 -24.70 8.40
CA LEU A 309 -2.52 -25.50 7.40
C LEU A 309 -2.39 -27.00 7.68
N VAL A 310 -1.17 -27.49 7.93
CA VAL A 310 -0.92 -28.91 8.19
C VAL A 310 -1.70 -29.37 9.41
N PHE A 311 -1.57 -28.67 10.55
CA PHE A 311 -2.27 -29.06 11.77
C PHE A 311 -3.77 -28.80 11.70
N GLY A 312 -4.20 -27.74 11.01
CA GLY A 312 -5.60 -27.45 10.76
C GLY A 312 -6.29 -28.56 9.96
N ILE A 313 -5.70 -29.00 8.85
CA ILE A 313 -6.23 -30.10 8.05
C ILE A 313 -6.20 -31.40 8.86
N LEU A 314 -5.07 -31.73 9.49
CA LEU A 314 -4.95 -32.96 10.28
C LEU A 314 -6.01 -33.05 11.38
N MET A 315 -6.35 -31.94 12.06
CA MET A 315 -7.36 -31.90 13.13
C MET A 315 -8.78 -32.28 12.66
N LEU A 316 -9.10 -32.07 11.38
CA LEU A 316 -10.41 -32.43 10.83
C LEU A 316 -10.61 -33.95 10.71
N TRP A 317 -9.51 -34.69 10.49
CA TRP A 317 -9.54 -36.12 10.17
C TRP A 317 -9.03 -37.00 11.32
N ILE A 318 -8.13 -36.50 12.16
CA ILE A 318 -7.56 -37.28 13.25
C ILE A 318 -8.59 -37.59 14.36
N PRO A 319 -8.53 -38.79 14.97
CA PRO A 319 -9.30 -39.11 16.16
C PRO A 319 -9.07 -38.11 17.30
N TYR A 320 -10.15 -37.68 17.96
CA TYR A 320 -10.09 -36.61 18.95
C TYR A 320 -9.15 -36.90 20.14
N TYR A 321 -9.00 -38.15 20.55
CA TYR A 321 -8.09 -38.53 21.65
C TYR A 321 -6.60 -38.23 21.36
N LEU A 322 -6.22 -37.93 20.11
CA LEU A 322 -4.88 -37.51 19.72
C LEU A 322 -4.71 -35.98 19.69
N ALA A 323 -5.78 -35.20 19.89
CA ALA A 323 -5.78 -33.74 19.74
C ALA A 323 -4.77 -33.05 20.67
N ASP A 324 -4.71 -33.45 21.94
CA ASP A 324 -3.76 -32.88 22.90
C ASP A 324 -2.30 -33.20 22.55
N ARG A 325 -2.03 -34.40 22.03
CA ARG A 325 -0.68 -34.74 21.55
C ARG A 325 -0.30 -33.89 20.35
N MET A 326 -1.22 -33.69 19.42
CA MET A 326 -1.00 -32.78 18.30
C MET A 326 -0.75 -31.34 18.77
N LEU A 327 -1.52 -30.86 19.76
CA LEU A 327 -1.33 -29.53 20.33
C LEU A 327 0.07 -29.38 20.95
N MET A 328 0.60 -30.41 21.62
CA MET A 328 1.97 -30.37 22.18
C MET A 328 3.03 -30.25 21.08
N VAL A 329 2.92 -31.02 19.99
CA VAL A 329 3.86 -30.93 18.85
C VAL A 329 3.74 -29.57 18.17
N TYR A 330 2.52 -29.09 17.97
CA TYR A 330 2.24 -27.76 17.43
C TYR A 330 2.86 -26.66 18.30
N ALA A 331 2.68 -26.75 19.62
CA ALA A 331 3.17 -25.77 20.58
C ALA A 331 4.69 -25.69 20.57
N ALA A 332 5.42 -26.80 20.43
CA ALA A 332 6.88 -26.78 20.33
C ALA A 332 7.36 -25.93 19.13
N ALA A 333 6.76 -26.13 17.95
CA ALA A 333 7.05 -25.32 16.76
C ALA A 333 6.60 -23.86 16.93
N GLY A 334 5.44 -23.64 17.56
CA GLY A 334 4.92 -22.32 17.89
C GLY A 334 5.84 -21.54 18.82
N PHE A 335 6.37 -22.18 19.87
CA PHE A 335 7.33 -21.56 20.80
C PHE A 335 8.65 -21.22 20.13
N ALA A 336 9.13 -22.06 19.20
CA ALA A 336 10.32 -21.74 18.41
C ALA A 336 10.11 -20.48 17.55
N LEU A 337 8.96 -20.38 16.85
CA LEU A 337 8.60 -19.20 16.06
C LEU A 337 8.33 -17.96 16.93
N MET A 338 7.76 -18.15 18.12
CA MET A 338 7.55 -17.07 19.10
C MET A 338 8.88 -16.53 19.63
N GLY A 339 9.81 -17.41 20.02
CA GLY A 339 11.16 -17.03 20.44
C GLY A 339 11.92 -16.29 19.32
N TYR A 340 11.86 -16.82 18.09
CA TYR A 340 12.41 -16.14 16.91
C TYR A 340 11.80 -14.74 16.72
N SER A 341 10.48 -14.61 16.90
CA SER A 341 9.77 -13.33 16.78
C SER A 341 10.23 -12.32 17.82
N ILE A 342 10.39 -12.73 19.08
CA ILE A 342 10.93 -11.87 20.15
C ILE A 342 12.34 -11.40 19.80
N ILE A 343 13.21 -12.29 19.31
CA ILE A 343 14.58 -11.93 18.90
C ILE A 343 14.56 -10.92 17.73
N ARG A 344 13.76 -11.15 16.69
CA ARG A 344 13.66 -10.21 15.55
C ARG A 344 13.08 -8.87 15.96
N LEU A 345 12.08 -8.85 16.83
CA LEU A 345 11.51 -7.61 17.38
C LEU A 345 12.54 -6.85 18.22
N ALA A 346 13.31 -7.53 19.08
CA ALA A 346 14.40 -6.92 19.83
C ALA A 346 15.49 -6.33 18.91
N VAL A 347 15.89 -7.06 17.87
CA VAL A 347 16.79 -6.53 16.83
C VAL A 347 16.18 -5.31 16.12
N GLY A 348 14.89 -5.34 15.85
CA GLY A 348 14.15 -4.20 15.30
C GLY A 348 14.23 -2.96 16.20
N VAL A 349 14.04 -3.14 17.51
CA VAL A 349 14.19 -2.05 18.50
C VAL A 349 15.61 -1.51 18.51
N LEU A 350 16.63 -2.37 18.55
CA LEU A 350 18.03 -1.95 18.54
C LEU A 350 18.41 -1.21 17.25
N ARG A 351 17.81 -1.59 16.11
CA ARG A 351 17.98 -0.92 14.82
C ARG A 351 17.03 0.27 14.62
N SER A 352 16.27 0.67 15.64
CA SER A 352 15.30 1.77 15.58
C SER A 352 14.24 1.62 14.47
N TYR A 353 13.83 0.38 14.16
CA TYR A 353 12.70 0.15 13.24
C TYR A 353 11.43 0.82 13.80
N PRO A 354 10.66 1.54 12.96
CA PRO A 354 9.43 2.19 13.38
C PRO A 354 8.47 1.19 14.04
N PHE A 355 7.90 1.58 15.18
CA PHE A 355 6.91 0.80 15.94
C PHE A 355 7.38 -0.56 16.50
N ALA A 356 8.62 -1.01 16.24
CA ALA A 356 9.11 -2.29 16.75
C ALA A 356 9.01 -2.42 18.28
N GLN A 357 9.20 -1.32 19.01
CA GLN A 357 9.10 -1.28 20.47
C GLN A 357 7.69 -1.55 21.01
N THR A 358 6.64 -1.01 20.36
CA THR A 358 5.26 -1.19 20.79
C THR A 358 4.75 -2.58 20.44
N VAL A 359 5.16 -3.10 19.27
CA VAL A 359 4.89 -4.48 18.87
C VAL A 359 5.58 -5.45 19.82
N LEU A 360 6.85 -5.22 20.17
CA LEU A 360 7.61 -6.05 21.12
C LEU A 360 6.92 -6.12 22.49
N LEU A 361 6.50 -4.98 23.06
CA LEU A 361 5.82 -4.96 24.35
C LEU A 361 4.58 -5.87 24.34
N GLY A 362 3.68 -5.65 23.37
CA GLY A 362 2.45 -6.43 23.26
C GLY A 362 2.72 -7.91 23.07
N PHE A 363 3.65 -8.24 22.18
CA PHE A 363 3.97 -9.62 21.83
C PHE A 363 4.69 -10.36 22.96
N ALA A 364 5.60 -9.70 23.69
CA ALA A 364 6.26 -10.26 24.86
C ALA A 364 5.25 -10.55 25.97
N MET A 365 4.33 -9.62 26.23
CA MET A 365 3.26 -9.81 27.21
C MET A 365 2.35 -10.99 26.86
N LEU A 366 1.94 -11.10 25.59
CA LEU A 366 1.18 -12.25 25.10
C LEU A 366 1.98 -13.56 25.25
N GLY A 367 3.27 -13.54 24.94
CA GLY A 367 4.13 -14.71 25.06
C GLY A 367 4.30 -15.20 26.50
N ILE A 368 4.52 -14.29 27.45
CA ILE A 368 4.64 -14.60 28.88
C ILE A 368 3.35 -15.26 29.39
N THR A 369 2.19 -14.66 29.10
CA THR A 369 0.92 -15.22 29.58
C THR A 369 0.59 -16.54 28.88
N PHE A 370 0.92 -16.70 27.60
CA PHE A 370 0.74 -17.97 26.89
C PHE A 370 1.63 -19.08 27.46
N ILE A 371 2.89 -18.78 27.82
CA ILE A 371 3.80 -19.74 28.49
C ILE A 371 3.22 -20.14 29.86
N ASN A 372 2.75 -19.18 30.67
CA ASN A 372 2.12 -19.48 31.96
C ASN A 372 0.95 -20.46 31.82
N ASP A 373 0.03 -20.16 30.91
CA ASP A 373 -1.16 -20.98 30.71
C ASP A 373 -0.84 -22.33 30.04
N PHE A 374 0.20 -22.41 29.21
CA PHE A 374 0.68 -23.68 28.66
C PHE A 374 1.30 -24.58 29.75
N VAL A 375 2.11 -23.99 30.66
CA VAL A 375 2.62 -24.70 31.83
C VAL A 375 1.48 -25.15 32.73
N TYR A 376 0.47 -24.30 32.97
CA TYR A 376 -0.76 -24.66 33.68
C TYR A 376 -1.44 -25.87 33.04
N GLN A 377 -1.60 -25.88 31.72
CA GLN A 377 -2.25 -26.98 30.99
C GLN A 377 -1.51 -28.32 31.16
N ILE A 378 -0.17 -28.30 31.20
CA ILE A 378 0.64 -29.53 31.37
C ILE A 378 0.69 -29.98 32.83
N THR A 379 0.83 -29.04 33.76
CA THR A 379 1.10 -29.33 35.17
C THR A 379 -0.16 -29.41 36.04
N LEU A 380 -1.29 -28.89 35.55
CA LEU A 380 -2.50 -28.63 36.34
C LEU A 380 -2.20 -27.87 37.65
N SER A 381 -1.14 -27.04 37.65
CA SER A 381 -0.73 -26.22 38.78
C SER A 381 -1.76 -25.13 39.10
N ASN A 382 -1.71 -24.50 40.28
CA ASN A 382 -2.74 -23.54 40.72
C ASN A 382 -2.51 -22.10 40.22
N THR A 383 -1.80 -21.92 39.10
CA THR A 383 -1.63 -20.58 38.53
C THR A 383 -2.92 -20.14 37.83
N PRO A 384 -3.45 -18.93 38.11
CA PRO A 384 -4.61 -18.43 37.39
C PRO A 384 -4.30 -18.28 35.89
N SER A 385 -5.33 -18.43 35.05
CA SER A 385 -5.20 -18.15 33.61
C SER A 385 -4.91 -16.66 33.42
N LEU A 386 -3.75 -16.36 32.82
CA LEU A 386 -3.27 -15.00 32.58
C LEU A 386 -3.39 -14.60 31.10
N ILE A 387 -3.67 -15.55 30.21
CA ILE A 387 -3.89 -15.31 28.78
C ILE A 387 -4.82 -14.10 28.50
N PRO A 388 -5.99 -13.96 29.17
CA PRO A 388 -6.83 -12.77 29.09
C PRO A 388 -6.09 -11.43 29.15
N LEU A 389 -5.18 -11.28 30.12
CA LEU A 389 -4.43 -10.04 30.31
C LEU A 389 -3.45 -9.79 29.17
N GLY A 390 -2.71 -10.83 28.76
CA GLY A 390 -1.75 -10.70 27.66
C GLY A 390 -2.43 -10.32 26.35
N VAL A 391 -3.63 -10.84 26.10
CA VAL A 391 -4.43 -10.53 24.90
C VAL A 391 -4.97 -9.10 24.95
N ILE A 392 -5.42 -8.60 26.11
CA ILE A 392 -5.83 -7.20 26.27
C ILE A 392 -4.66 -6.27 25.92
N VAL A 393 -3.50 -6.48 26.54
CA VAL A 393 -2.31 -5.65 26.31
C VAL A 393 -1.86 -5.73 24.86
N PHE A 394 -1.78 -6.94 24.31
CA PHE A 394 -1.46 -7.15 22.90
C PHE A 394 -2.43 -6.40 21.99
N THR A 395 -3.74 -6.56 22.21
CA THR A 395 -4.76 -5.94 21.36
C THR A 395 -4.67 -4.41 21.39
N PHE A 396 -4.52 -3.80 22.56
CA PHE A 396 -4.37 -2.34 22.66
C PHE A 396 -3.05 -1.83 22.06
N THR A 397 -1.93 -2.50 22.32
CA THR A 397 -0.63 -2.11 21.75
C THR A 397 -0.62 -2.23 20.22
N GLN A 398 -1.27 -3.25 19.66
CA GLN A 398 -1.37 -3.45 18.22
C GLN A 398 -2.35 -2.47 17.57
N ALA A 399 -3.50 -2.22 18.18
CA ALA A 399 -4.45 -1.20 17.75
C ALA A 399 -3.79 0.18 17.67
N TYR A 400 -3.06 0.54 18.73
CA TYR A 400 -2.29 1.78 18.75
C TYR A 400 -1.23 1.81 17.64
N THR A 401 -0.47 0.74 17.48
CA THR A 401 0.57 0.64 16.45
C THR A 401 0.01 0.85 15.05
N LEU A 402 -1.11 0.20 14.74
CA LEU A 402 -1.74 0.32 13.44
C LEU A 402 -2.31 1.73 13.21
N SER A 403 -3.03 2.29 14.20
CA SER A 403 -3.52 3.67 14.13
C SER A 403 -2.40 4.70 13.98
N ALA A 404 -1.26 4.50 14.67
CA ALA A 404 -0.10 5.37 14.57
C ALA A 404 0.58 5.26 13.18
N ARG A 405 0.65 4.06 12.60
CA ARG A 405 1.10 3.85 11.21
C ARG A 405 0.19 4.57 10.22
N PHE A 406 -1.12 4.44 10.39
CA PHE A 406 -2.10 5.15 9.55
C PHE A 406 -1.95 6.67 9.66
N SER A 407 -1.85 7.20 10.88
CA SER A 407 -1.65 8.63 11.09
C SER A 407 -0.35 9.12 10.46
N SER A 408 0.76 8.39 10.60
CA SER A 408 2.04 8.75 9.97
C SER A 408 1.93 8.75 8.45
N ALA A 409 1.38 7.70 7.86
CA ALA A 409 1.20 7.60 6.41
C ALA A 409 0.25 8.67 5.86
N PHE A 410 -0.77 9.06 6.63
CA PHE A 410 -1.67 10.15 6.26
C PHE A 410 -0.94 11.51 6.26
N THR A 411 -0.16 11.79 7.29
CA THR A 411 0.67 13.01 7.35
C THR A 411 1.71 13.05 6.23
N ASP A 412 2.32 11.91 5.89
CA ASP A 412 3.26 11.83 4.76
C ASP A 412 2.54 12.10 3.43
N ALA A 413 1.34 11.53 3.22
CA ALA A 413 0.54 11.78 2.02
C ALA A 413 0.11 13.25 1.89
N GLU A 414 -0.28 13.89 2.99
CA GLU A 414 -0.62 15.32 3.03
C GLU A 414 0.60 16.17 2.65
N ARG A 415 1.78 15.87 3.22
CA ARG A 415 3.03 16.55 2.90
C ARG A 415 3.39 16.41 1.42
N LEU A 416 3.35 15.19 0.88
CA LEU A 416 3.64 14.95 -0.54
C LEU A 416 2.62 15.65 -1.45
N SER A 417 1.35 15.75 -1.04
CA SER A 417 0.34 16.49 -1.79
C SER A 417 0.66 17.97 -1.89
N VAL A 418 1.09 18.59 -0.78
CA VAL A 418 1.52 20.00 -0.77
C VAL A 418 2.75 20.20 -1.64
N GLU A 419 3.76 19.33 -1.52
CA GLU A 419 5.00 19.39 -2.31
C GLU A 419 4.72 19.26 -3.82
N ASN A 420 3.88 18.29 -4.22
CA ASN A 420 3.45 18.13 -5.61
C ASN A 420 2.72 19.37 -6.12
N GLN A 421 1.88 20.00 -5.30
CA GLN A 421 1.15 21.21 -5.69
C GLN A 421 2.11 22.39 -5.91
N THR A 422 3.15 22.53 -5.08
CA THR A 422 4.21 23.54 -5.27
C THR A 422 5.00 23.28 -6.55
N ILE A 423 5.45 22.04 -6.79
CA ILE A 423 6.18 21.68 -8.02
C ILE A 423 5.33 21.96 -9.26
N LEU A 424 4.03 21.66 -9.23
CA LEU A 424 3.12 21.97 -10.34
C LEU A 424 2.97 23.47 -10.59
N GLN A 425 3.01 24.30 -9.55
CA GLN A 425 2.99 25.76 -9.70
C GLN A 425 4.29 26.28 -10.31
N GLU A 426 5.45 25.79 -9.86
CA GLU A 426 6.76 26.14 -10.43
C GLU A 426 6.86 25.73 -11.90
N LEU A 427 6.41 24.52 -12.25
CA LEU A 427 6.39 24.04 -13.63
C LEU A 427 5.52 24.94 -14.52
N LYS A 428 4.34 25.36 -14.03
CA LYS A 428 3.46 26.29 -14.77
C LYS A 428 4.12 27.65 -14.98
N LEU A 429 4.76 28.19 -13.96
CA LEU A 429 5.49 29.46 -14.07
C LEU A 429 6.64 29.36 -15.08
N MET A 430 7.41 28.26 -15.02
CA MET A 430 8.52 28.03 -15.92
C MET A 430 8.05 27.85 -17.37
N ASN A 431 6.95 27.13 -17.61
CA ASN A 431 6.35 27.02 -18.94
C ASN A 431 5.87 28.38 -19.46
N SER A 432 5.18 29.18 -18.66
CA SER A 432 4.74 30.51 -19.07
C SER A 432 5.92 31.44 -19.40
N ASN A 433 7.01 31.37 -18.63
CA ASN A 433 8.24 32.10 -18.92
C ASN A 433 8.90 31.61 -20.22
N LEU A 434 8.92 30.29 -20.46
CA LEU A 434 9.45 29.72 -21.69
C LEU A 434 8.60 30.12 -22.90
N GLU A 435 7.28 30.09 -22.80
CA GLU A 435 6.36 30.54 -23.85
C GLU A 435 6.63 32.01 -24.20
N SER A 436 6.71 32.89 -23.20
CA SER A 436 7.06 34.30 -23.39
C SER A 436 8.41 34.47 -24.07
N LEU A 437 9.44 33.74 -23.63
CA LEU A 437 10.77 33.78 -24.23
C LEU A 437 10.76 33.26 -25.67
N VAL A 438 10.00 32.20 -25.97
CA VAL A 438 9.85 31.65 -27.32
C VAL A 438 9.16 32.65 -28.23
N GLU A 439 8.10 33.31 -27.77
CA GLU A 439 7.42 34.38 -28.50
C GLU A 439 8.37 35.55 -28.81
N GLU A 440 9.12 36.01 -27.81
CA GLU A 440 10.12 37.07 -27.96
C GLU A 440 11.17 36.69 -29.03
N ARG A 441 11.77 35.49 -28.92
CA ARG A 441 12.77 35.01 -29.87
C ARG A 441 12.21 34.83 -31.28
N THR A 442 10.97 34.37 -31.40
CA THR A 442 10.32 34.20 -32.70
C THR A 442 10.09 35.56 -33.36
N SER A 443 9.67 36.57 -32.59
CA SER A 443 9.50 37.95 -33.06
C SER A 443 10.83 38.55 -33.54
N ASP A 444 11.91 38.39 -32.77
CA ASP A 444 13.24 38.86 -33.14
C ASP A 444 13.76 38.20 -34.42
N LEU A 445 13.59 36.87 -34.53
CA LEU A 445 13.96 36.13 -35.74
C LEU A 445 13.17 36.61 -36.96
N GLN A 446 11.87 36.87 -36.82
CA GLN A 446 11.05 37.40 -37.91
C GLN A 446 11.50 38.80 -38.36
N LYS A 447 11.89 39.68 -37.42
CA LYS A 447 12.43 41.01 -37.75
C LYS A 447 13.75 40.89 -38.49
N ALA A 448 14.70 40.12 -37.95
CA ALA A 448 16.00 39.88 -38.58
C ALA A 448 15.86 39.27 -39.97
N PHE A 449 14.92 38.34 -40.15
CA PHE A 449 14.61 37.74 -41.45
C PHE A 449 14.12 38.79 -42.46
N LYS A 450 13.18 39.67 -42.07
CA LYS A 450 12.70 40.76 -42.94
C LYS A 450 13.80 41.76 -43.31
N GLU A 451 14.66 42.12 -42.35
CA GLU A 451 15.80 43.01 -42.60
C GLU A 451 16.79 42.38 -43.58
N MET A 452 17.12 41.10 -43.40
CA MET A 452 17.99 40.35 -44.31
C MET A 452 17.38 40.23 -45.72
N GLU A 453 16.07 39.98 -45.82
CA GLU A 453 15.37 39.90 -47.10
C GLU A 453 15.37 41.24 -47.83
N ALA A 454 15.21 42.36 -47.12
CA ALA A 454 15.26 43.70 -47.70
C ALA A 454 16.66 44.05 -48.24
N MET A 455 17.72 43.73 -47.49
CA MET A 455 19.11 43.96 -47.92
C MET A 455 19.52 43.10 -49.13
N SER A 456 18.85 41.97 -49.36
CA SER A 456 19.17 41.05 -50.48
C SER A 456 18.50 41.44 -51.81
N LYS A 457 17.63 42.46 -51.87
CA LYS A 457 16.81 42.78 -53.07
C LYS A 457 17.32 43.95 -53.93
N THR A 458 18.29 44.72 -53.45
CA THR A 458 18.86 45.87 -54.17
C THR A 458 20.33 45.64 -54.52
N ASP A 459 20.83 46.35 -55.53
CA ASP A 459 22.24 46.43 -55.86
C ASP A 459 22.95 47.39 -54.91
N TYR A 460 24.12 47.01 -54.42
CA TYR A 460 24.81 47.78 -53.38
C TYR A 460 25.32 49.14 -53.88
N LEU A 461 25.67 49.25 -55.18
CA LEU A 461 26.25 50.45 -55.78
C LEU A 461 25.15 51.38 -56.30
N THR A 462 24.26 50.89 -57.17
CA THR A 462 23.27 51.75 -57.85
C THR A 462 21.97 51.93 -57.06
N LYS A 463 21.77 51.14 -56.00
CA LYS A 463 20.53 51.06 -55.20
C LYS A 463 19.27 50.62 -55.98
N LEU A 464 19.39 50.36 -57.28
CA LEU A 464 18.32 49.75 -58.07
C LEU A 464 18.04 48.31 -57.60
N PRO A 465 16.86 47.75 -57.90
CA PRO A 465 16.62 46.32 -57.79
C PRO A 465 17.75 45.50 -58.43
N ASN A 466 18.22 44.47 -57.73
CA ASN A 466 19.23 43.59 -58.29
C ASN A 466 18.60 42.53 -59.21
N ARG A 467 19.44 41.78 -59.93
CA ARG A 467 19.06 40.66 -60.80
C ARG A 467 18.04 39.71 -60.16
N ARG A 468 18.17 39.38 -58.87
CA ARG A 468 17.28 38.45 -58.17
C ARG A 468 15.88 39.04 -58.00
N PHE A 469 15.77 40.30 -57.59
CA PHE A 469 14.48 40.99 -57.52
C PHE A 469 13.83 41.12 -58.89
N ALA A 470 14.62 41.49 -59.90
CA ALA A 470 14.12 41.70 -61.25
C ALA A 470 13.49 40.42 -61.83
N LEU A 471 14.16 39.27 -61.70
CA LEU A 471 13.64 37.96 -62.11
C LEU A 471 12.33 37.61 -61.39
N ALA A 472 12.28 37.79 -60.07
CA ALA A 472 11.08 37.50 -59.28
C ALA A 472 9.89 38.38 -59.71
N LYS A 473 10.14 39.64 -60.05
CA LYS A 473 9.09 40.56 -60.51
C LYS A 473 8.56 40.19 -61.90
N ILE A 474 9.44 39.74 -62.81
CA ILE A 474 9.04 39.25 -64.13
C ILE A 474 8.13 38.01 -64.01
N GLU A 475 8.52 37.02 -63.20
CA GLU A 475 7.68 35.84 -62.96
C GLU A 475 6.34 36.21 -62.33
N GLN A 476 6.32 37.16 -61.38
CA GLN A 476 5.06 37.64 -60.78
C GLN A 476 4.10 38.24 -61.83
N LEU A 477 4.62 39.05 -62.76
CA LEU A 477 3.79 39.68 -63.80
C LEU A 477 3.30 38.66 -64.83
N LYS A 478 4.14 37.67 -65.14
CA LYS A 478 3.79 36.52 -65.98
C LYS A 478 2.65 35.69 -65.37
N GLU A 479 2.76 35.31 -64.10
CA GLU A 479 1.71 34.57 -63.38
C GLU A 479 0.40 35.36 -63.27
N ALA A 480 0.49 36.69 -63.13
CA ALA A 480 -0.67 37.57 -63.12
C ALA A 480 -1.32 37.79 -64.49
N GLY A 481 -0.76 37.22 -65.57
CA GLY A 481 -1.27 37.37 -66.94
C GLY A 481 -1.21 38.81 -67.47
N LYS A 482 -0.31 39.64 -66.93
CA LYS A 482 -0.15 41.02 -67.38
C LYS A 482 0.73 41.08 -68.63
N SER A 483 0.42 42.02 -69.52
CA SER A 483 1.28 42.36 -70.65
C SER A 483 2.42 43.27 -70.21
N PHE A 484 3.64 42.93 -70.58
CA PHE A 484 4.86 43.70 -70.30
C PHE A 484 5.92 43.44 -71.37
N CYS A 485 7.00 44.22 -71.37
CA CYS A 485 8.21 43.90 -72.10
C CYS A 485 9.44 44.05 -71.21
N ILE A 486 10.53 43.39 -71.59
CA ILE A 486 11.83 43.53 -70.93
C ILE A 486 12.85 44.09 -71.91
N GLY A 487 13.68 45.00 -71.44
CA GLY A 487 14.84 45.54 -72.14
C GLY A 487 16.12 45.17 -71.41
N LEU A 488 17.10 44.61 -72.10
CA LEU A 488 18.48 44.57 -71.61
C LEU A 488 19.22 45.75 -72.22
N ALA A 489 19.78 46.58 -71.35
CA ALA A 489 20.46 47.80 -71.71
C ALA A 489 21.92 47.71 -71.25
N ASP A 490 22.86 48.09 -72.10
CA ASP A 490 24.29 48.04 -71.80
C ASP A 490 24.96 49.33 -72.26
N ILE A 491 25.80 49.88 -71.38
CA ILE A 491 26.49 51.15 -71.60
C ILE A 491 27.57 50.93 -72.66
N ASP A 492 27.44 51.65 -73.77
CA ASP A 492 28.35 51.52 -74.88
C ASP A 492 29.76 51.99 -74.51
N TYR A 493 30.77 51.18 -74.85
CA TYR A 493 32.19 51.44 -74.57
C TYR A 493 32.53 51.68 -73.09
N PHE A 494 31.74 51.14 -72.14
CA PHE A 494 31.97 51.34 -70.71
C PHE A 494 33.36 50.91 -70.22
N LYS A 495 33.94 49.87 -70.83
CA LYS A 495 35.32 49.47 -70.54
C LYS A 495 36.34 50.57 -70.89
N GLU A 496 36.16 51.26 -72.01
CA GLU A 496 37.05 52.37 -72.41
C GLU A 496 36.91 53.57 -71.45
N ILE A 497 35.69 53.81 -70.96
CA ILE A 497 35.44 54.81 -69.91
C ILE A 497 36.20 54.45 -68.63
N ASN A 498 36.13 53.19 -68.18
CA ASN A 498 36.89 52.72 -67.02
C ASN A 498 38.41 52.81 -67.24
N ASP A 499 38.88 52.42 -68.42
CA ASP A 499 40.31 52.41 -68.76
C ASP A 499 40.87 53.85 -68.84
N ARG A 500 40.06 54.83 -69.25
CA ARG A 500 40.46 56.23 -69.42
C ARG A 500 40.30 57.08 -68.16
N TYR A 501 39.25 56.87 -67.39
CA TYR A 501 38.89 57.74 -66.25
C TYR A 501 38.97 57.03 -64.88
N GLY A 502 39.27 55.73 -64.88
CA GLY A 502 39.38 54.90 -63.69
C GLY A 502 38.03 54.35 -63.20
N HIS A 503 38.09 53.21 -62.51
CA HIS A 503 36.90 52.49 -62.02
C HIS A 503 36.00 53.32 -61.09
N MET A 504 36.57 54.22 -60.28
CA MET A 504 35.78 55.11 -59.43
C MET A 504 34.86 56.03 -60.25
N LYS A 505 35.34 56.54 -61.38
CA LYS A 505 34.53 57.36 -62.28
C LYS A 505 33.49 56.53 -63.03
N GLY A 506 33.84 55.28 -63.39
CA GLY A 506 32.88 54.31 -63.91
C GLY A 506 31.73 54.03 -62.94
N ASP A 507 32.03 53.86 -61.64
CA ASP A 507 31.02 53.68 -60.60
C ASP A 507 30.11 54.91 -60.44
N GLU A 508 30.65 56.13 -60.51
CA GLU A 508 29.85 57.36 -60.54
C GLU A 508 28.89 57.40 -61.74
N ILE A 509 29.38 57.01 -62.92
CA ILE A 509 28.58 56.94 -64.15
C ILE A 509 27.46 55.91 -64.02
N LEU A 510 27.75 54.73 -63.43
CA LEU A 510 26.74 53.70 -63.18
C LEU A 510 25.64 54.20 -62.25
N ILE A 511 25.98 54.97 -61.22
CA ILE A 511 25.00 55.59 -60.31
C ILE A 511 24.15 56.64 -61.05
N GLN A 512 24.79 57.48 -61.88
CA GLN A 512 24.09 58.51 -62.65
C GLN A 512 23.15 57.89 -63.68
N ILE A 513 23.62 56.91 -64.45
CA ILE A 513 22.80 56.18 -65.43
C ILE A 513 21.68 55.42 -64.73
N ALA A 514 21.93 54.78 -63.59
CA ALA A 514 20.88 54.16 -62.80
C ALA A 514 19.76 55.14 -62.42
N GLY A 515 20.12 56.35 -61.99
CA GLY A 515 19.17 57.42 -61.71
C GLY A 515 18.38 57.87 -62.95
N ILE A 516 19.07 58.04 -64.08
CA ILE A 516 18.45 58.39 -65.37
C ILE A 516 17.46 57.30 -65.80
N LEU A 517 17.89 56.03 -65.82
CA LEU A 517 17.04 54.91 -66.21
C LEU A 517 15.82 54.79 -65.30
N GLN A 518 15.98 54.91 -63.98
CA GLN A 518 14.87 54.85 -63.05
C GLN A 518 13.87 56.00 -63.26
N HIS A 519 14.37 57.23 -63.48
CA HIS A 519 13.53 58.40 -63.73
C HIS A 519 12.83 58.32 -65.09
N SER A 520 13.54 57.92 -66.14
CA SER A 520 13.01 57.81 -67.50
C SER A 520 12.02 56.65 -67.64
N VAL A 521 12.18 55.56 -66.88
CA VAL A 521 11.16 54.50 -66.79
C VAL A 521 9.92 55.02 -66.05
N GLY A 522 10.09 55.63 -64.88
CA GLY A 522 8.99 56.24 -64.10
C GLY A 522 7.90 55.23 -63.75
N ASP A 523 6.64 55.67 -63.77
CA ASP A 523 5.47 54.83 -63.43
C ASP A 523 5.18 53.71 -64.45
N SER A 524 5.91 53.67 -65.57
CA SER A 524 5.74 52.64 -66.60
C SER A 524 6.41 51.31 -66.23
N GLY A 525 7.15 51.21 -65.12
CA GLY A 525 7.76 49.96 -64.67
C GLY A 525 8.93 50.17 -63.71
N PHE A 526 10.03 49.43 -63.87
CA PHE A 526 11.26 49.65 -63.09
C PHE A 526 12.54 49.36 -63.89
N ALA A 527 13.65 49.94 -63.44
CA ALA A 527 15.00 49.60 -63.89
C ALA A 527 15.74 48.85 -62.77
N GLY A 528 16.38 47.73 -63.09
CA GLY A 528 17.22 46.95 -62.20
C GLY A 528 18.65 46.83 -62.74
N ARG A 529 19.64 46.64 -61.87
CA ARG A 529 21.01 46.32 -62.31
C ARG A 529 21.13 44.82 -62.57
N TRP A 530 21.44 44.45 -63.81
CA TRP A 530 21.52 43.06 -64.24
C TRP A 530 22.88 42.43 -63.92
N GLY A 531 23.96 43.20 -64.08
CA GLY A 531 25.33 42.84 -63.68
C GLY A 531 26.35 43.75 -64.37
N GLY A 532 27.44 44.13 -63.69
CA GLY A 532 28.45 45.02 -64.28
C GLY A 532 27.84 46.35 -64.75
N GLU A 533 27.94 46.60 -66.05
CA GLU A 533 27.40 47.73 -66.81
C GLU A 533 26.02 47.49 -67.44
N GLU A 534 25.43 46.32 -67.22
CA GLU A 534 24.14 45.93 -67.78
C GLU A 534 22.98 46.26 -66.83
N PHE A 535 21.92 46.78 -67.41
CA PHE A 535 20.66 47.12 -66.74
C PHE A 535 19.50 46.35 -67.39
N LEU A 536 18.56 45.90 -66.55
CA LEU A 536 17.30 45.34 -67.01
C LEU A 536 16.20 46.38 -66.80
N LEU A 537 15.49 46.69 -67.87
CA LEU A 537 14.30 47.51 -67.87
C LEU A 537 13.09 46.58 -67.95
N LEU A 538 12.12 46.78 -67.07
CA LEU A 538 10.81 46.16 -67.18
C LEU A 538 9.79 47.28 -67.42
N LEU A 539 9.00 47.16 -68.48
CA LEU A 539 7.97 48.12 -68.83
C LEU A 539 6.60 47.43 -68.92
N GLU A 540 5.64 47.87 -68.10
CA GLU A 540 4.24 47.45 -68.13
C GLU A 540 3.47 48.27 -69.20
N ILE A 541 3.86 48.13 -70.47
CA ILE A 541 3.27 48.84 -71.62
C ILE A 541 2.79 47.81 -72.65
N ASN A 542 1.58 48.02 -73.19
CA ASN A 542 0.91 47.06 -74.07
C ASN A 542 1.03 47.39 -75.56
N GLU A 543 1.26 48.65 -75.91
CA GLU A 543 1.29 49.12 -77.30
C GLU A 543 2.73 49.20 -77.82
N LEU A 544 3.01 48.52 -78.95
CA LEU A 544 4.35 48.48 -79.56
C LEU A 544 4.91 49.89 -79.82
N LYS A 545 4.08 50.81 -80.33
CA LYS A 545 4.49 52.18 -80.62
C LYS A 545 4.91 52.93 -79.34
N ALA A 546 4.14 52.77 -78.27
CA ALA A 546 4.47 53.36 -76.97
C ALA A 546 5.75 52.74 -76.37
N ILE A 547 5.99 51.45 -76.57
CA ILE A 547 7.25 50.79 -76.16
C ILE A 547 8.43 51.38 -76.94
N GLN A 548 8.29 51.58 -78.26
CA GLN A 548 9.32 52.18 -79.10
C GLN A 548 9.65 53.61 -78.67
N GLU A 549 8.61 54.44 -78.47
CA GLU A 549 8.76 55.83 -78.01
C GLU A 549 9.42 55.89 -76.62
N LYS A 550 9.01 55.03 -75.69
CA LYS A 550 9.58 54.96 -74.34
C LYS A 550 11.03 54.48 -74.36
N ALA A 551 11.34 53.44 -75.13
CA ALA A 551 12.69 52.91 -75.28
C ALA A 551 13.65 53.95 -75.87
N GLU A 552 13.23 54.64 -76.93
CA GLU A 552 14.03 55.70 -77.55
C GLU A 552 14.16 56.92 -76.62
N SER A 553 13.11 57.27 -75.87
CA SER A 553 13.19 58.31 -74.85
C SER A 553 14.20 57.97 -73.75
N ILE A 554 14.23 56.71 -73.28
CA ILE A 554 15.22 56.24 -72.30
C ILE A 554 16.63 56.34 -72.87
N ARG A 555 16.84 55.87 -74.11
CA ARG A 555 18.13 55.95 -74.80
C ARG A 555 18.63 57.39 -74.97
N ARG A 556 17.76 58.29 -75.45
CA ARG A 556 18.05 59.73 -75.58
C ARG A 556 18.33 60.39 -74.24
N SER A 557 17.60 60.01 -73.18
CA SER A 557 17.85 60.55 -71.83
C SER A 557 19.27 60.28 -71.35
N VAL A 558 19.87 59.14 -71.74
CA VAL A 558 21.27 58.81 -71.43
C VAL A 558 22.22 59.61 -72.34
N GLU A 559 21.97 59.66 -73.64
CA GLU A 559 22.80 60.38 -74.62
C GLU A 559 22.86 61.91 -74.40
N ASP A 560 21.72 62.52 -74.05
CA ASP A 560 21.57 63.95 -73.86
C ASP A 560 22.10 64.42 -72.49
N TYR A 561 22.28 63.49 -71.54
CA TYR A 561 22.77 63.82 -70.21
C TYR A 561 24.21 64.31 -70.26
N ARG A 562 24.48 65.43 -69.57
CA ARG A 562 25.83 65.98 -69.46
C ARG A 562 26.51 65.41 -68.22
N TYR A 563 27.39 64.44 -68.45
CA TYR A 563 28.22 63.84 -67.42
C TYR A 563 29.36 64.80 -67.05
N SER A 564 29.45 65.18 -65.78
CA SER A 564 30.49 66.08 -65.30
C SER A 564 31.87 65.44 -65.50
N ASP A 565 32.79 66.20 -66.11
CA ASP A 565 34.18 65.83 -66.39
C ASP A 565 34.38 64.77 -67.50
N ILE A 566 33.38 64.57 -68.37
CA ILE A 566 33.48 63.71 -69.56
C ILE A 566 33.01 64.51 -70.77
N GLU A 567 33.92 64.74 -71.73
CA GLU A 567 33.60 65.49 -72.95
C GLU A 567 32.84 64.65 -73.99
N GLU A 568 32.87 63.32 -73.86
CA GLU A 568 32.21 62.36 -74.75
C GLU A 568 30.76 62.07 -74.32
N HIS A 569 29.88 61.90 -75.31
CA HIS A 569 28.51 61.46 -75.05
C HIS A 569 28.51 59.98 -74.66
N ILE A 570 28.03 59.68 -73.45
CA ILE A 570 27.80 58.30 -73.03
C ILE A 570 26.49 57.84 -73.64
N THR A 571 26.52 56.68 -74.30
CA THR A 571 25.38 56.12 -75.01
C THR A 571 25.04 54.74 -74.47
N ILE A 572 23.82 54.29 -74.71
CA ILE A 572 23.35 52.98 -74.28
C ILE A 572 22.72 52.27 -75.47
N THR A 573 22.97 50.97 -75.58
CA THR A 573 22.25 50.11 -76.52
C THR A 573 21.24 49.30 -75.73
N ILE A 574 20.01 49.15 -76.26
CA ILE A 574 18.91 48.46 -75.59
C ILE A 574 18.33 47.39 -76.52
N GLY A 575 18.32 46.13 -76.08
CA GLY A 575 17.60 45.03 -76.73
C GLY A 575 16.30 44.72 -76.01
N ILE A 576 15.17 44.79 -76.71
CA ILE A 576 13.83 44.70 -76.11
C ILE A 576 13.07 43.48 -76.62
N CYS A 577 12.65 42.63 -75.70
CA CYS A 577 11.78 41.48 -75.96
C CYS A 577 10.38 41.74 -75.42
N LEU A 578 9.37 41.59 -76.28
CA LEU A 578 7.96 41.62 -75.90
C LEU A 578 7.58 40.30 -75.22
N TYR A 579 6.73 40.36 -74.19
CA TYR A 579 6.16 39.16 -73.59
C TYR A 579 5.16 38.50 -74.55
N ALA A 580 5.21 37.17 -74.63
CA ALA A 580 4.20 36.33 -75.28
C ALA A 580 3.86 35.17 -74.32
N GLU A 581 2.59 34.76 -74.28
CA GLU A 581 2.04 33.84 -73.25
C GLU A 581 2.81 32.51 -73.12
N ASP A 582 3.46 32.04 -74.18
CA ASP A 582 4.24 30.79 -74.21
C ASP A 582 5.75 30.97 -73.97
N MET A 583 6.20 32.16 -73.59
CA MET A 583 7.63 32.45 -73.42
C MET A 583 8.10 32.27 -71.97
N SER A 584 9.15 31.47 -71.77
CA SER A 584 9.81 31.39 -70.47
C SER A 584 10.62 32.68 -70.18
N VAL A 585 10.79 33.04 -68.91
CA VAL A 585 11.60 34.22 -68.54
C VAL A 585 13.04 34.10 -69.05
N SER A 586 13.60 32.89 -69.02
CA SER A 586 14.94 32.62 -69.59
C SER A 586 15.00 32.89 -71.10
N THR A 587 13.94 32.56 -71.83
CA THR A 587 13.82 32.81 -73.28
C THR A 587 13.66 34.29 -73.58
N MET A 588 12.88 35.03 -72.77
CA MET A 588 12.75 36.48 -72.93
C MET A 588 14.09 37.18 -72.75
N ILE A 589 14.85 36.81 -71.71
CA ILE A 589 16.18 37.39 -71.44
C ILE A 589 17.14 37.06 -72.57
N ALA A 590 17.18 35.80 -73.02
CA ALA A 590 18.04 35.39 -74.13
C ALA A 590 17.72 36.15 -75.43
N LYS A 591 16.44 36.42 -75.71
CA LYS A 591 16.02 37.22 -76.86
C LYS A 591 16.41 38.70 -76.69
N ALA A 592 16.17 39.29 -75.53
CA ALA A 592 16.58 40.67 -75.24
C ALA A 592 18.11 40.83 -75.39
N ASP A 593 18.88 39.85 -74.94
CA ASP A 593 20.35 39.81 -75.07
C ASP A 593 20.78 39.69 -76.54
N GLN A 594 20.11 38.81 -77.30
CA GLN A 594 20.33 38.69 -78.74
C GLN A 594 20.05 40.02 -79.47
N TYR A 595 18.98 40.74 -79.10
CA TYR A 595 18.65 42.04 -79.67
C TYR A 595 19.62 43.13 -79.23
N LEU A 596 20.12 43.08 -78.00
CA LEU A 596 21.16 43.97 -77.50
C LEU A 596 22.45 43.78 -78.31
N TYR A 597 22.86 42.52 -78.53
CA TYR A 597 24.00 42.17 -79.35
C TYR A 597 23.85 42.67 -80.79
N GLN A 598 22.67 42.51 -81.40
CA GLN A 598 22.35 43.06 -82.72
C GLN A 598 22.48 44.59 -82.74
N GLY A 599 21.99 45.27 -81.70
CA GLY A 599 22.11 46.72 -81.56
C GLY A 599 23.58 47.17 -81.50
N LYS A 600 24.41 46.46 -80.73
CA LYS A 600 25.84 46.72 -80.63
C LYS A 600 26.55 46.50 -81.97
N ALA A 601 26.25 45.40 -82.66
CA ALA A 601 26.83 45.08 -83.96
C ALA A 601 26.40 46.05 -85.08
N ALA A 602 25.20 46.61 -84.99
CA ALA A 602 24.67 47.55 -85.98
C ALA A 602 25.25 48.97 -85.83
N GLY A 603 26.11 49.22 -84.84
CA GLY A 603 26.78 50.50 -84.61
C GLY A 603 26.40 51.20 -83.30
N ARG A 604 25.85 50.48 -82.32
CA ARG A 604 25.56 50.95 -80.95
C ARG A 604 24.56 52.12 -80.88
N ASN A 605 24.34 52.66 -79.68
CA ASN A 605 23.47 53.79 -79.40
C ASN A 605 22.07 53.66 -80.04
N ARG A 606 21.40 52.54 -79.80
CA ARG A 606 20.09 52.25 -80.41
C ARG A 606 19.26 51.27 -79.63
N CYS A 607 17.98 51.23 -79.98
CA CYS A 607 17.02 50.25 -79.48
C CYS A 607 16.69 49.23 -80.59
N VAL A 608 16.76 47.94 -80.26
CA VAL A 608 16.35 46.84 -81.14
C VAL A 608 15.16 46.14 -80.51
N ILE A 609 14.04 46.08 -81.22
CA ILE A 609 12.80 45.46 -80.73
C ILE A 609 12.39 44.35 -81.67
N ASP A 610 12.28 43.14 -81.13
CA ASP A 610 11.85 41.94 -81.85
C ASP A 610 12.58 41.69 -83.20
N GLY A 611 13.90 41.94 -83.21
CA GLY A 611 14.77 41.78 -84.39
C GLY A 611 14.72 42.93 -85.41
N SER A 612 13.93 43.98 -85.17
CA SER A 612 13.88 45.20 -85.99
C SER A 612 14.67 46.35 -85.33
N VAL A 613 15.59 46.96 -86.09
CA VAL A 613 16.36 48.12 -85.64
C VAL A 613 15.52 49.38 -85.79
N LEU A 614 15.35 50.15 -84.71
CA LEU A 614 14.67 51.44 -84.78
C LEU A 614 15.54 52.45 -85.53
N GLN A 615 15.00 53.05 -86.60
CA GLN A 615 15.64 54.19 -87.26
C GLN A 615 15.39 55.45 -86.43
N PRO A 616 16.38 56.35 -86.29
CA PRO A 616 16.20 57.59 -85.54
C PRO A 616 15.06 58.42 -86.15
N ALA A 617 14.06 58.77 -85.33
CA ALA A 617 13.09 59.79 -85.71
C ALA A 617 13.84 61.12 -85.85
N GLY A 618 13.92 61.61 -87.10
CA GLY A 618 14.67 62.80 -87.49
C GLY A 618 14.19 64.10 -86.87
#